data_AF-A0A176JBW4-F1
#
_entry.id   AF-A0A176JBW4-F1
#
_cell.length_a   1.000
_cell.length_b   1.000
_cell.length_c   1.000
_cell.angle_alpha   90.00
_cell.angle_beta   90.00
_cell.angle_gamma   90.00
#
_symmetry.space_group_name_H-M   'P 1'
#
loop_
_entity.id
_entity.type
_entity.pdbx_description
1 polymer ?
#
loop_
_entity_poly.entity_id
_entity_poly.type
_entity_poly.pdbx_seq_one_letter_code
_entity_poly.pdbx_strand_id
1 'polypeptide(L)'
;MLKKIIPSALALSLILPAAASAASTYTVVKGDSLWKIAAKTKTGVSELIQANPQLKNPDQINAGQKINIPANAEASTEAEVVSLVNKERAKAGLKPLAADWELARVAKYKSQDMHDLRYFDHNSPTYGTPFNMMKSFGIKYKTAGENIAQGQTSAQAVMTAWMNSSGHRANILNASYTHIGVGYVKDGNYWTQQFISK
;
A
#
# COMPACT_ATOMS: atom_id res chain seq x y z
N MET A 1 -11.04 -66.63 22.52
CA MET A 1 -10.61 -66.31 21.14
C MET A 1 -11.61 -65.34 20.54
N LEU A 2 -11.19 -64.14 20.13
CA LEU A 2 -11.78 -63.34 19.04
C LEU A 2 -10.84 -62.13 18.81
N LYS A 3 -10.05 -62.15 17.74
CA LYS A 3 -9.20 -61.02 17.32
C LYS A 3 -10.07 -60.03 16.53
N LYS A 4 -10.14 -58.78 16.99
CA LYS A 4 -10.75 -57.68 16.22
C LYS A 4 -9.72 -57.14 15.22
N ILE A 5 -10.06 -57.18 13.94
CA ILE A 5 -9.28 -56.60 12.84
C ILE A 5 -9.88 -55.21 12.56
N ILE A 6 -9.08 -54.15 12.64
CA ILE A 6 -9.46 -52.80 12.22
C ILE A 6 -8.85 -52.58 10.83
N PRO A 7 -9.63 -52.29 9.77
CA PRO A 7 -9.05 -51.94 8.48
C PRO A 7 -8.58 -50.48 8.52
N SER A 8 -7.28 -50.26 8.31
CA SER A 8 -6.72 -48.94 8.02
C SER A 8 -7.23 -48.46 6.66
N ALA A 9 -7.95 -47.35 6.64
CA ALA A 9 -8.27 -46.63 5.41
C ALA A 9 -7.02 -45.89 4.92
N LEU A 10 -6.49 -46.31 3.78
CA LEU A 10 -5.40 -45.62 3.08
C LEU A 10 -5.97 -44.35 2.45
N ALA A 11 -5.70 -43.19 3.03
CA ALA A 11 -6.08 -41.90 2.44
C ALA A 11 -5.15 -41.60 1.25
N LEU A 12 -5.69 -41.72 0.03
CA LEU A 12 -5.01 -41.35 -1.21
C LEU A 12 -5.02 -39.82 -1.34
N SER A 13 -3.97 -39.15 -0.89
CA SER A 13 -3.78 -37.71 -1.09
C SER A 13 -3.54 -37.42 -2.57
N LEU A 14 -4.55 -36.92 -3.28
CA LEU A 14 -4.36 -36.28 -4.59
C LEU A 14 -3.58 -34.99 -4.38
N ILE A 15 -2.28 -35.02 -4.70
CA ILE A 15 -1.49 -33.81 -4.90
C ILE A 15 -1.89 -33.24 -6.27
N LEU A 16 -2.82 -32.29 -6.27
CA LEU A 16 -3.06 -31.49 -7.47
C LEU A 16 -1.83 -30.60 -7.69
N PRO A 17 -1.24 -30.55 -8.90
CA PRO A 17 -0.21 -29.57 -9.20
C PRO A 17 -0.85 -28.18 -9.09
N ALA A 18 -0.29 -27.34 -8.22
CA ALA A 18 -0.61 -25.92 -8.23
C ALA A 18 -0.32 -25.39 -9.65
N ALA A 19 -1.36 -24.94 -10.35
CA ALA A 19 -1.17 -24.31 -11.65
C ALA A 19 -0.25 -23.10 -11.44
N ALA A 20 0.98 -23.19 -11.96
CA ALA A 20 1.89 -22.07 -12.01
C ALA A 20 1.24 -21.00 -12.90
N SER A 21 0.64 -20.00 -12.24
CA SER A 21 0.00 -18.89 -12.93
C SER A 21 1.07 -18.16 -13.75
N ALA A 22 0.91 -18.14 -15.08
CA ALA A 22 1.87 -17.51 -15.96
C ALA A 22 1.95 -16.01 -15.61
N ALA A 23 3.09 -15.59 -15.08
CA ALA A 23 3.38 -14.18 -14.86
C ALA A 23 3.24 -13.43 -16.19
N SER A 24 2.29 -12.49 -16.27
CA SER A 24 2.19 -11.60 -17.42
C SER A 24 3.33 -10.58 -17.36
N THR A 25 3.77 -10.04 -18.49
CA THR A 25 4.82 -9.01 -18.50
C THR A 25 4.24 -7.67 -18.94
N TYR A 26 4.71 -6.58 -18.33
CA TYR A 26 4.38 -5.22 -18.70
C TYR A 26 5.61 -4.51 -19.24
N THR A 27 5.48 -3.84 -20.38
CA THR A 27 6.53 -2.98 -20.92
C THR A 27 6.31 -1.57 -20.41
N VAL A 28 7.23 -1.10 -19.59
CA VAL A 28 7.22 0.24 -19.00
C VAL A 28 7.15 1.28 -20.12
N VAL A 29 6.21 2.22 -20.03
CA VAL A 29 6.12 3.37 -20.93
C VAL A 29 6.61 4.63 -20.24
N LYS A 30 6.92 5.67 -21.04
CA LYS A 30 7.40 6.95 -20.50
C LYS A 30 6.38 7.53 -19.51
N GLY A 31 6.83 7.79 -18.28
CA GLY A 31 5.99 8.35 -17.22
C GLY A 31 5.31 7.33 -16.31
N ASP A 32 5.53 6.02 -16.55
CA ASP A 32 5.15 4.99 -15.60
C ASP A 32 6.02 5.02 -14.34
N SER A 33 5.39 4.59 -13.24
CA SER A 33 6.05 4.19 -12.00
C SER A 33 5.49 2.84 -11.59
N LEU A 34 6.15 2.09 -10.70
CA LEU A 34 5.58 0.83 -10.20
C LEU A 34 4.18 1.02 -9.61
N TRP A 35 3.89 2.17 -9.00
CA TRP A 35 2.54 2.47 -8.52
C TRP A 35 1.51 2.69 -9.63
N LYS A 36 1.85 3.43 -10.68
CA LYS A 36 0.95 3.58 -11.84
C LYS A 36 0.71 2.26 -12.54
N ILE A 37 1.76 1.44 -12.63
CA ILE A 37 1.66 0.10 -13.20
C ILE A 37 0.76 -0.74 -12.30
N ALA A 38 1.00 -0.78 -10.99
CA ALA A 38 0.16 -1.45 -10.00
C ALA A 38 -1.32 -1.08 -10.14
N ALA A 39 -1.64 0.23 -10.18
CA ALA A 39 -3.01 0.69 -10.38
C ALA A 39 -3.61 0.21 -11.72
N LYS A 40 -2.83 0.25 -12.81
CA LYS A 40 -3.25 -0.15 -14.15
C LYS A 40 -3.44 -1.66 -14.30
N THR A 41 -2.53 -2.44 -13.72
CA THR A 41 -2.52 -3.91 -13.74
C THR A 41 -3.36 -4.49 -12.60
N LYS A 42 -3.97 -3.63 -11.78
CA LYS A 42 -4.71 -3.97 -10.56
C LYS A 42 -3.90 -4.79 -9.57
N THR A 43 -2.58 -4.68 -9.61
CA THR A 43 -1.66 -5.35 -8.70
C THR A 43 -1.25 -4.39 -7.59
N GLY A 44 -0.59 -4.87 -6.54
CA GLY A 44 0.02 -3.97 -5.56
C GLY A 44 1.49 -3.66 -5.83
N VAL A 45 1.99 -2.54 -5.29
CA VAL A 45 3.38 -2.14 -5.49
C VAL A 45 4.35 -3.06 -4.76
N SER A 46 4.01 -3.49 -3.55
CA SER A 46 4.83 -4.45 -2.81
C SER A 46 4.93 -5.77 -3.56
N GLU A 47 3.85 -6.21 -4.20
CA GLU A 47 3.75 -7.41 -5.02
C GLU A 47 4.53 -7.25 -6.33
N LEU A 48 4.48 -6.06 -6.95
CA LEU A 48 5.33 -5.75 -8.10
C LEU A 48 6.81 -5.74 -7.74
N ILE A 49 7.18 -5.19 -6.60
CA ILE A 49 8.58 -5.19 -6.15
C ILE A 49 9.05 -6.62 -5.91
N GLN A 50 8.25 -7.43 -5.20
CA GLN A 50 8.57 -8.84 -4.93
C GLN A 50 8.65 -9.69 -6.21
N ALA A 51 7.75 -9.45 -7.17
CA ALA A 51 7.77 -10.14 -8.46
C ALA A 51 8.94 -9.70 -9.37
N ASN A 52 9.63 -8.62 -9.01
CA ASN A 52 10.70 -8.04 -9.81
C ASN A 52 11.99 -7.81 -8.99
N PRO A 53 12.61 -8.87 -8.43
CA PRO A 53 13.84 -8.75 -7.65
C PRO A 53 15.02 -8.19 -8.48
N GLN A 54 14.93 -8.20 -9.81
CA GLN A 54 15.89 -7.56 -10.70
C GLN A 54 15.87 -6.02 -10.65
N LEU A 55 14.82 -5.42 -10.09
CA LEU A 55 14.74 -3.97 -9.87
C LEU A 55 15.61 -3.60 -8.67
N LYS A 56 16.87 -3.26 -8.93
CA LYS A 56 17.81 -2.75 -7.90
C LYS A 56 17.25 -1.54 -7.16
N ASN A 57 16.48 -0.71 -7.87
CA ASN A 57 15.72 0.38 -7.32
C ASN A 57 14.30 0.35 -7.90
N PRO A 58 13.27 0.00 -7.09
CA PRO A 58 11.86 0.06 -7.46
C PRO A 58 11.39 1.39 -8.06
N ASP A 59 12.08 2.49 -7.75
CA ASP A 59 11.73 3.84 -8.19
C ASP A 59 12.36 4.22 -9.54
N GLN A 60 13.24 3.39 -10.08
CA GLN A 60 13.94 3.66 -11.35
C GLN A 60 13.62 2.57 -12.36
N ILE A 61 12.48 2.75 -13.04
CA ILE A 61 12.09 1.96 -14.19
C ILE A 61 12.23 2.79 -15.47
N ASN A 62 12.77 2.18 -16.52
CA ASN A 62 13.01 2.85 -17.80
C ASN A 62 11.95 2.47 -18.83
N ALA A 63 11.56 3.41 -19.70
CA ALA A 63 10.69 3.09 -20.82
C ALA A 63 11.31 1.97 -21.69
N GLY A 64 10.52 0.98 -22.08
CA GLY A 64 10.96 -0.23 -22.77
C GLY A 64 11.42 -1.36 -21.85
N GLN A 65 11.65 -1.11 -20.55
CA GLN A 65 11.95 -2.14 -19.58
C GLN A 65 10.75 -3.07 -19.38
N LYS A 66 10.98 -4.38 -19.36
CA LYS A 66 9.95 -5.36 -19.04
C LYS A 66 9.97 -5.66 -17.55
N ILE A 67 8.79 -5.62 -16.93
CA ILE A 67 8.59 -6.07 -15.55
C ILE A 67 7.54 -7.18 -15.50
N ASN A 68 7.71 -8.09 -14.56
CA ASN A 68 6.78 -9.16 -14.24
C ASN A 68 5.58 -8.56 -13.51
N ILE A 69 4.39 -8.90 -13.99
CA ILE A 69 3.12 -8.61 -13.34
C ILE A 69 2.63 -9.92 -12.74
N PRO A 70 2.58 -10.04 -11.41
CA PRO A 70 2.07 -11.23 -10.76
C PRO A 70 0.61 -11.41 -11.16
N ALA A 71 0.28 -12.59 -11.70
CA ALA A 71 -1.10 -12.94 -12.05
C ALA A 71 -1.89 -13.19 -10.75
N ASN A 72 -3.10 -12.63 -10.67
CA ASN A 72 -3.95 -12.57 -9.47
C ASN A 72 -3.38 -11.73 -8.30
N ALA A 73 -2.68 -10.63 -8.58
CA ALA A 73 -2.50 -9.65 -7.52
C ALA A 73 -3.83 -8.92 -7.31
N GLU A 74 -4.45 -9.16 -6.16
CA GLU A 74 -5.47 -8.30 -5.60
C GLU A 74 -4.93 -6.86 -5.53
N ALA A 75 -5.81 -5.86 -5.65
CA ALA A 75 -5.40 -4.47 -5.43
C ALA A 75 -4.76 -4.36 -4.04
N SER A 76 -3.62 -3.67 -3.92
CA SER A 76 -2.94 -3.59 -2.63
C SER A 76 -3.84 -2.99 -1.55
N THR A 77 -3.61 -3.36 -0.30
CA THR A 77 -4.38 -2.80 0.82
C THR A 77 -4.30 -1.28 0.87
N GLU A 78 -3.17 -0.68 0.47
CA GLU A 78 -3.03 0.78 0.34
C GLU A 78 -3.91 1.37 -0.77
N ALA A 79 -4.02 0.70 -1.93
CA ALA A 79 -4.89 1.14 -3.02
C ALA A 79 -6.38 1.07 -2.62
N GLU A 80 -6.75 0.06 -1.83
CA GLU A 80 -8.09 -0.04 -1.23
C GLU A 80 -8.36 1.15 -0.28
N VAL A 81 -7.40 1.53 0.57
CA VAL A 81 -7.52 2.73 1.42
C VAL A 81 -7.76 3.99 0.58
N VAL A 82 -7.02 4.20 -0.51
CA VAL A 82 -7.24 5.37 -1.39
C VAL A 82 -8.65 5.37 -1.98
N SER A 83 -9.15 4.20 -2.41
CA SER A 83 -10.52 4.04 -2.91
C SER A 83 -11.55 4.41 -1.84
N LEU A 84 -11.36 3.93 -0.61
CA LEU A 84 -12.24 4.24 0.53
C LEU A 84 -12.22 5.72 0.90
N VAL A 85 -11.04 6.35 0.93
CA VAL A 85 -10.91 7.82 1.11
C VAL A 85 -11.74 8.57 0.09
N ASN A 86 -11.63 8.19 -1.19
CA ASN A 86 -12.37 8.86 -2.25
C ASN A 86 -13.88 8.62 -2.18
N LYS A 87 -14.33 7.46 -1.66
CA LYS A 87 -15.75 7.23 -1.34
C LYS A 87 -16.24 8.18 -0.24
N GLU A 88 -15.47 8.37 0.83
CA GLU A 88 -15.84 9.31 1.91
C GLU A 88 -15.86 10.76 1.42
N ARG A 89 -14.87 11.15 0.59
CA ARG A 89 -14.84 12.48 -0.02
C ARG A 89 -16.02 12.72 -0.96
N ALA A 90 -16.43 11.72 -1.74
CA ALA A 90 -17.60 11.83 -2.60
C ALA A 90 -18.89 12.03 -1.80
N LYS A 91 -19.07 11.35 -0.66
CA LYS A 91 -20.20 11.57 0.25
C LYS A 91 -20.24 13.01 0.78
N ALA A 92 -19.09 13.64 0.97
CA ALA A 92 -18.96 15.03 1.39
C ALA A 92 -18.98 16.05 0.23
N GLY A 93 -19.23 15.62 -1.02
CA GLY A 93 -19.26 16.51 -2.19
C GLY A 93 -17.87 17.03 -2.62
N LEU A 94 -16.80 16.38 -2.18
CA LEU A 94 -15.42 16.77 -2.47
C LEU A 94 -14.86 16.04 -3.68
N LYS A 95 -13.94 16.70 -4.40
CA LYS A 95 -13.18 16.07 -5.48
C LYS A 95 -12.34 14.90 -4.96
N PRO A 96 -12.20 13.81 -5.73
CA PRO A 96 -11.32 12.72 -5.37
C PRO A 96 -9.87 13.19 -5.34
N LEU A 97 -9.09 12.62 -4.42
CA LEU A 97 -7.64 12.79 -4.38
C LEU A 97 -7.00 11.90 -5.43
N ALA A 98 -6.04 12.46 -6.17
CA ALA A 98 -5.19 11.69 -7.06
C ALA A 98 -4.16 10.91 -6.23
N ALA A 99 -4.00 9.62 -6.50
CA ALA A 99 -2.91 8.85 -5.89
C ALA A 99 -1.56 9.38 -6.40
N ASP A 100 -0.66 9.73 -5.48
CA ASP A 100 0.69 10.20 -5.78
C ASP A 100 1.72 9.17 -5.32
N TRP A 101 2.50 8.68 -6.27
CA TRP A 101 3.41 7.56 -6.02
C TRP A 101 4.65 7.98 -5.22
N GLU A 102 5.14 9.21 -5.41
CA GLU A 102 6.28 9.71 -4.65
C GLU A 102 5.87 9.92 -3.19
N LEU A 103 4.66 10.43 -2.97
CA LEU A 103 4.09 10.56 -1.64
C LEU A 103 3.77 9.21 -1.00
N ALA A 104 3.25 8.24 -1.76
CA ALA A 104 3.00 6.89 -1.26
C ALA A 104 4.30 6.20 -0.83
N ARG A 105 5.39 6.42 -1.57
CA ARG A 105 6.73 5.98 -1.17
C ARG A 105 7.12 6.59 0.18
N VAL A 106 6.98 7.91 0.36
CA VAL A 106 7.28 8.56 1.65
C VAL A 106 6.42 8.00 2.78
N ALA A 107 5.12 7.81 2.56
CA ALA A 107 4.21 7.20 3.54
C ALA A 107 4.63 5.77 3.91
N LYS A 108 5.11 4.97 2.94
CA LYS A 108 5.63 3.61 3.20
C LYS A 108 6.91 3.67 4.02
N TYR A 109 7.84 4.57 3.70
CA TYR A 109 9.04 4.80 4.51
C TYR A 109 8.70 5.26 5.92
N LYS A 110 7.68 6.10 6.08
CA LYS A 110 7.21 6.54 7.41
C LYS A 110 6.68 5.36 8.23
N SER A 111 5.84 4.50 7.64
CA SER A 111 5.37 3.29 8.30
C SER A 111 6.51 2.32 8.64
N GLN A 112 7.51 2.21 7.77
CA GLN A 112 8.71 1.38 8.02
C GLN A 112 9.59 1.96 9.13
N ASP A 113 9.79 3.28 9.17
CA ASP A 113 10.55 3.96 10.21
C ASP A 113 9.88 3.79 11.59
N MET A 114 8.55 3.93 11.67
CA MET A 114 7.76 3.63 12.89
C MET A 114 7.94 2.18 13.33
N HIS A 115 7.90 1.23 12.40
CA HIS A 115 8.12 -0.18 12.65
C HIS A 115 9.53 -0.47 13.19
N ASP A 116 10.56 -0.05 12.46
CA ASP A 116 11.95 -0.41 12.72
C ASP A 116 12.48 0.22 14.01
N LEU A 117 12.07 1.46 14.28
CA LEU A 117 12.48 2.21 15.46
C LEU A 117 11.49 2.08 16.63
N ARG A 118 10.45 1.24 16.47
CA ARG A 118 9.45 0.90 17.50
C ARG A 118 8.81 2.13 18.16
N TYR A 119 8.34 3.07 17.35
CA TYR A 119 7.64 4.27 17.82
C TYR A 119 6.33 4.49 17.06
N PHE A 120 5.43 5.26 17.66
CA PHE A 120 4.17 5.67 17.03
C PHE A 120 3.91 7.15 17.31
N ASP A 121 4.46 8.00 16.45
CA ASP A 121 4.36 9.46 16.52
C ASP A 121 4.46 10.05 15.10
N HIS A 122 3.94 11.26 14.90
CA HIS A 122 4.12 11.99 13.64
C HIS A 122 5.59 12.34 13.39
N ASN A 123 6.33 12.69 14.45
CA ASN A 123 7.74 13.04 14.37
C ASN A 123 8.62 11.79 14.31
N SER A 124 9.32 11.62 13.19
CA SER A 124 10.34 10.60 13.04
C SER A 124 11.61 10.97 13.80
N PRO A 125 12.22 10.03 14.56
CA PRO A 125 13.57 10.20 15.11
C PRO A 125 14.64 10.43 14.04
N THR A 126 14.43 9.91 12.83
CA THR A 126 15.34 10.00 11.68
C THR A 126 15.12 11.27 10.86
N TYR A 127 13.85 11.60 10.58
CA TYR A 127 13.47 12.61 9.58
C TYR A 127 12.78 13.85 10.16
N GLY A 128 12.48 13.88 11.46
CA GLY A 128 11.73 14.95 12.10
C GLY A 128 10.25 14.93 11.73
N THR A 129 9.64 16.11 11.58
CA THR A 129 8.21 16.23 11.24
C THR A 129 7.87 15.54 9.91
N PRO A 130 6.60 15.15 9.68
CA PRO A 130 6.19 14.57 8.38
C PRO A 130 6.50 15.51 7.21
N PHE A 131 6.48 16.83 7.45
CA PHE A 131 6.84 17.85 6.47
C PHE A 131 8.31 17.87 6.12
N ASN A 132 9.19 17.68 7.12
CA ASN A 132 10.63 17.55 6.91
C ASN A 132 10.95 16.26 6.18
N MET A 133 10.28 15.17 6.52
CA MET A 133 10.40 13.90 5.81
C MET A 133 9.96 14.03 4.34
N MET A 134 8.80 14.60 4.06
CA MET A 134 8.38 14.86 2.67
C MET A 134 9.41 15.70 1.91
N LYS A 135 9.96 16.75 2.54
CA LYS A 135 11.00 17.60 1.93
C LYS A 135 12.32 16.85 1.69
N SER A 136 12.77 16.01 2.61
CA SER A 136 14.03 15.25 2.45
C SER A 136 13.95 14.22 1.32
N PHE A 137 12.75 13.73 1.03
CA PHE A 137 12.45 12.88 -0.13
C PHE A 137 12.13 13.67 -1.41
N GLY A 138 12.25 15.01 -1.40
CA GLY A 138 12.07 15.87 -2.56
C GLY A 138 10.62 16.19 -2.93
N ILE A 139 9.65 15.87 -2.06
CA ILE A 139 8.24 16.17 -2.31
C ILE A 139 8.00 17.68 -2.22
N LYS A 140 7.45 18.25 -3.30
CA LYS A 140 7.03 19.66 -3.37
C LYS A 140 5.52 19.76 -3.19
N TYR A 141 5.08 20.68 -2.34
CA TYR A 141 3.66 20.92 -2.07
C TYR A 141 3.42 22.36 -1.58
N LYS A 142 2.16 22.81 -1.65
CA LYS A 142 1.70 24.08 -1.05
C LYS A 142 1.14 23.87 0.35
N THR A 143 0.33 22.83 0.54
CA THR A 143 -0.11 22.36 1.86
C THR A 143 0.07 20.85 1.97
N ALA A 144 0.17 20.35 3.20
CA ALA A 144 0.29 18.93 3.46
C ALA A 144 -0.33 18.54 4.81
N GLY A 145 -0.67 17.26 4.96
CA GLY A 145 -1.15 16.68 6.21
C GLY A 145 -0.83 15.19 6.30
N GLU A 146 -0.96 14.63 7.50
CA GLU A 146 -0.70 13.22 7.76
C GLU A 146 -1.75 12.63 8.71
N ASN A 147 -2.16 11.40 8.42
CA ASN A 147 -2.80 10.51 9.39
C ASN A 147 -1.90 9.28 9.59
N ILE A 148 -1.73 8.84 10.83
CA ILE A 148 -1.07 7.57 11.15
C ILE A 148 -2.02 6.66 11.93
N ALA A 149 -1.80 5.36 11.85
CA ALA A 149 -2.54 4.36 12.62
C ALA A 149 -1.68 3.11 12.86
N GLN A 150 -1.99 2.36 13.91
CA GLN A 150 -1.30 1.13 14.27
C GLN A 150 -2.31 0.08 14.76
N GLY A 151 -2.12 -1.17 14.34
CA GLY A 151 -2.86 -2.32 14.83
C GLY A 151 -4.09 -2.71 14.00
N GLN A 152 -4.57 -1.85 13.09
CA GLN A 152 -5.67 -2.22 12.19
C GLN A 152 -5.18 -3.18 11.12
N THR A 153 -5.90 -4.27 10.92
CA THR A 153 -5.45 -5.40 10.08
C THR A 153 -5.95 -5.35 8.64
N SER A 154 -6.74 -4.33 8.28
CA SER A 154 -7.31 -4.17 6.94
C SER A 154 -7.55 -2.71 6.58
N ALA A 155 -7.70 -2.43 5.28
CA ALA A 155 -8.04 -1.11 4.76
C ALA A 155 -9.36 -0.58 5.36
N GLN A 156 -10.38 -1.44 5.45
CA GLN A 156 -11.67 -1.07 6.01
C GLN A 156 -11.58 -0.73 7.51
N ALA A 157 -10.80 -1.50 8.27
CA ALA A 157 -10.60 -1.26 9.70
C ALA A 157 -9.89 0.07 9.95
N VAL A 158 -8.81 0.34 9.22
CA VAL A 158 -8.05 1.60 9.38
C VAL A 158 -8.86 2.82 8.91
N MET A 159 -9.61 2.70 7.83
CA MET A 159 -10.50 3.76 7.37
C MET A 159 -11.63 4.06 8.36
N THR A 160 -12.21 3.04 8.97
CA THR A 160 -13.22 3.22 10.03
C THR A 160 -12.61 3.96 11.22
N ALA A 161 -11.40 3.58 11.65
CA ALA A 161 -10.70 4.22 12.75
C ALA A 161 -10.38 5.70 12.46
N TRP A 162 -9.82 6.02 11.29
CA TRP A 162 -9.55 7.41 10.90
C TRP A 162 -10.84 8.22 10.77
N MET A 163 -11.88 7.67 10.14
CA MET A 163 -13.14 8.38 10.03
C MET A 163 -13.79 8.58 11.40
N ASN A 164 -13.58 7.74 12.41
CA ASN A 164 -14.14 7.97 13.76
C ASN A 164 -13.33 8.96 14.61
N SER A 165 -12.15 9.39 14.17
CA SER A 165 -11.35 10.43 14.82
C SER A 165 -11.58 11.78 14.14
N SER A 166 -11.96 12.81 14.91
CA SER A 166 -12.24 14.15 14.37
C SER A 166 -11.04 14.75 13.64
N GLY A 167 -9.83 14.63 14.19
CA GLY A 167 -8.59 15.13 13.58
C GLY A 167 -8.26 14.41 12.27
N HIS A 168 -8.31 13.07 12.28
CA HIS A 168 -8.01 12.28 11.08
C HIS A 168 -9.06 12.46 9.97
N ARG A 169 -10.34 12.51 10.35
CA ARG A 169 -11.46 12.84 9.45
C ARG A 169 -11.28 14.22 8.82
N ALA A 170 -10.86 15.22 9.60
CA ALA A 170 -10.63 16.56 9.09
C ALA A 170 -9.55 16.58 7.98
N ASN A 171 -8.48 15.79 8.11
CA ASN A 171 -7.50 15.63 7.04
C ASN A 171 -8.10 14.98 5.78
N ILE A 172 -8.82 13.86 5.93
CA ILE A 172 -9.44 13.12 4.81
C ILE A 172 -10.40 14.02 4.02
N LEU A 173 -11.18 14.85 4.72
CA LEU A 173 -12.19 15.74 4.15
C LEU A 173 -11.69 17.16 3.88
N ASN A 174 -10.39 17.42 4.00
CA ASN A 174 -9.86 18.74 3.70
C ASN A 174 -9.91 18.99 2.17
N ALA A 175 -10.66 20.02 1.77
CA ALA A 175 -10.88 20.38 0.37
C ALA A 175 -9.62 20.93 -0.33
N SER A 176 -8.63 21.40 0.43
CA SER A 176 -7.39 21.96 -0.13
C SER A 176 -6.44 20.89 -0.68
N TYR A 177 -6.53 19.65 -0.20
CA TYR A 177 -5.71 18.55 -0.70
C TYR A 177 -6.20 18.07 -2.06
N THR A 178 -5.23 17.72 -2.90
CA THR A 178 -5.47 17.23 -4.28
C THR A 178 -4.86 15.86 -4.50
N HIS A 179 -3.89 15.45 -3.68
CA HIS A 179 -3.19 14.19 -3.82
C HIS A 179 -3.06 13.45 -2.49
N ILE A 180 -2.92 12.13 -2.57
CA ILE A 180 -2.74 11.22 -1.42
C ILE A 180 -1.68 10.17 -1.71
N GLY A 181 -0.87 9.86 -0.70
CA GLY A 181 -0.02 8.68 -0.63
C GLY A 181 -0.37 7.84 0.58
N VAL A 182 -0.38 6.52 0.44
CA VAL A 182 -0.66 5.59 1.54
C VAL A 182 0.45 4.56 1.63
N GLY A 183 0.90 4.27 2.85
CA GLY A 183 1.90 3.26 3.13
C GLY A 183 1.49 2.36 4.29
N TYR A 184 1.65 1.04 4.11
CA TYR A 184 1.30 0.03 5.11
C TYR A 184 2.46 -0.94 5.36
N VAL A 185 2.81 -1.21 6.60
CA VAL A 185 3.75 -2.28 6.99
C VAL A 185 2.97 -3.32 7.77
N LYS A 186 2.91 -4.55 7.23
CA LYS A 186 2.09 -5.64 7.75
C LYS A 186 2.57 -6.14 9.10
N ASP A 187 3.89 -6.25 9.27
CA ASP A 187 4.46 -6.56 10.59
C ASP A 187 4.19 -5.39 11.54
N GLY A 188 3.51 -5.65 12.65
CA GLY A 188 3.00 -4.62 13.57
C GLY A 188 1.88 -3.72 13.06
N ASN A 189 1.40 -3.89 11.83
CA ASN A 189 0.28 -3.15 11.23
C ASN A 189 0.39 -1.62 11.29
N TYR A 190 1.48 -1.05 10.77
CA TYR A 190 1.71 0.40 10.73
C TYR A 190 1.16 1.03 9.46
N TRP A 191 0.37 2.09 9.61
CA TRP A 191 -0.28 2.79 8.52
C TRP A 191 0.06 4.27 8.51
N THR A 192 0.23 4.82 7.32
CA THR A 192 0.41 6.25 7.07
C THR A 192 -0.41 6.67 5.87
N GLN A 193 -1.22 7.73 6.01
CA GLN A 193 -1.75 8.52 4.90
C GLN A 193 -1.05 9.87 4.91
N GLN A 194 -0.51 10.28 3.77
CA GLN A 194 -0.02 11.64 3.58
C GLN A 194 -0.83 12.30 2.48
N PHE A 195 -1.14 13.58 2.69
CA PHE A 195 -1.95 14.40 1.80
C PHE A 195 -1.14 15.61 1.37
N ILE A 196 -1.28 16.03 0.11
CA ILE A 196 -0.65 17.27 -0.37
C ILE A 196 -1.56 18.05 -1.32
N SER A 197 -1.23 19.32 -1.52
CA SER A 197 -1.66 20.11 -2.68
C SER A 197 -0.48 20.55 -3.54
N LYS A 198 -0.67 20.52 -4.87
CA LYS A 198 0.33 20.98 -5.86
C LYS A 198 0.02 22.39 -6.37
#